data_AF-A0A8H5ZLN3-F1
#
_entry.id   AF-A0A8H5ZLN3-F1
#
_cell.length_a   1.000
_cell.length_b   1.000
_cell.length_c   1.000
_cell.angle_alpha   90.00
_cell.angle_beta   90.00
_cell.angle_gamma   90.00
#
_symmetry.space_group_name_H-M   'P 1'
#
loop_
_entity.id
_entity.type
_entity.pdbx_description
1 polymer ?
#
loop_
_entity_poly.entity_id
_entity_poly.type
_entity_poly.pdbx_seq_one_letter_code
_entity_poly.pdbx_strand_id
1 'polypeptide(L)'
;MFLHDYYCLLLALLMTLCLASSTLSPFPSNNGSIYFTAHTIDSLLFQNPDVLHDLFVFKCVTIVVFNANTGGEAGNETRGEELEYGLERAYRIMSSASLRGGGGSGEDGLEGAPAVRNTKIRLGKYDVATSPLLGLSNVQILFLRLPDSTYYGQGYSAY
;
A
#
# COMPACT_ATOMS: atom_id res chain seq x y z
N MET A 1 -24.79 11.43 48.15
CA MET A 1 -23.64 10.55 47.83
C MET A 1 -23.86 9.78 46.54
N PHE A 2 -24.98 9.08 46.37
CA PHE A 2 -25.24 8.25 45.18
C PHE A 2 -25.06 8.92 43.79
N LEU A 3 -25.46 10.19 43.60
CA LEU A 3 -25.40 10.84 42.28
C LEU A 3 -23.97 11.08 41.76
N HIS A 4 -23.01 11.26 42.67
CA HIS A 4 -21.61 11.53 42.32
C HIS A 4 -20.93 10.25 41.81
N ASP A 5 -21.22 9.12 42.45
CA ASP A 5 -20.66 7.81 42.10
C ASP A 5 -21.14 7.35 40.71
N TYR A 6 -22.41 7.62 40.36
CA TYR A 6 -22.94 7.35 39.01
C TYR A 6 -22.26 8.19 37.93
N TYR A 7 -21.95 9.46 38.21
CA TYR A 7 -21.27 10.34 37.26
C TYR A 7 -19.84 9.89 37.02
N CYS A 8 -19.13 9.50 38.08
CA CYS A 8 -17.78 8.94 37.98
C CYS A 8 -17.76 7.61 37.20
N LEU A 9 -18.75 6.73 37.42
CA LEU A 9 -18.88 5.48 36.66
C LEU A 9 -19.19 5.73 35.18
N LEU A 10 -20.09 6.66 34.86
CA LEU A 10 -20.40 7.04 33.48
C LEU A 10 -19.16 7.61 32.77
N LEU A 11 -18.40 8.47 33.46
CA LEU A 11 -17.20 9.09 32.91
C LEU A 11 -16.08 8.06 32.71
N ALA A 12 -15.91 7.12 33.64
CA ALA A 12 -14.99 6.00 33.50
C ALA A 12 -15.38 5.08 32.33
N LEU A 13 -16.68 4.80 32.15
CA LEU A 13 -17.20 4.03 31.01
C LEU A 13 -16.96 4.75 29.68
N LEU A 14 -17.16 6.07 29.62
CA LEU A 14 -16.93 6.86 28.41
C LEU A 14 -15.43 6.87 28.02
N MET A 15 -14.55 6.97 29.02
CA MET A 15 -13.11 6.96 28.80
C MET A 15 -12.60 5.58 28.35
N THR A 16 -13.13 4.48 28.90
CA THR A 16 -12.77 3.13 28.43
C THR A 16 -13.29 2.84 27.02
N LEU A 17 -14.46 3.38 26.64
CA LEU A 17 -14.99 3.27 25.28
C LEU A 17 -14.12 4.02 24.26
N CYS A 18 -13.60 5.20 24.62
CA CYS A 18 -12.69 5.97 23.77
C CYS A 18 -11.32 5.29 23.60
N LEU A 19 -10.79 4.62 24.63
CA LEU A 19 -9.52 3.89 24.52
C LEU A 19 -9.63 2.60 23.69
N ALA A 20 -10.82 2.01 23.59
CA ALA A 20 -11.04 0.78 22.82
C ALA A 20 -11.05 0.98 21.29
N SER A 21 -11.14 2.22 20.81
CA SER A 21 -11.22 2.54 19.37
C SER A 21 -9.96 3.22 18.86
N SER A 22 -8.90 2.46 18.62
CA SER A 22 -7.85 2.83 17.65
C SER A 22 -6.79 1.74 17.52
N THR A 23 -7.18 0.55 17.05
CA THR A 23 -6.22 -0.23 16.27
C THR A 23 -6.11 0.47 14.92
N LEU A 24 -5.01 1.20 14.69
CA LEU A 24 -4.67 1.70 13.36
C LEU A 24 -4.62 0.51 12.40
N SER A 25 -5.60 0.40 11.52
CA SER A 25 -5.55 -0.57 10.43
C SER A 25 -4.33 -0.24 9.57
N PRO A 26 -3.51 -1.23 9.19
CA PRO A 26 -2.43 -1.00 8.24
C PRO A 26 -2.97 -0.74 6.83
N PHE A 27 -4.30 -0.86 6.62
CA PHE A 27 -4.99 -0.59 5.37
C PHE A 27 -5.76 0.73 5.41
N PRO A 28 -5.80 1.48 4.29
CA PRO A 28 -6.37 2.82 4.23
C PRO A 28 -7.87 2.88 4.49
N SER A 29 -8.63 1.80 4.22
CA SER A 29 -10.03 1.71 4.64
C SER A 29 -10.56 0.27 4.58
N ASN A 30 -11.76 0.07 5.14
CA ASN A 30 -12.49 -1.20 5.12
C ASN A 30 -13.36 -1.40 3.86
N ASN A 31 -13.42 -0.42 2.94
CA ASN A 31 -14.27 -0.49 1.75
C ASN A 31 -13.48 0.00 0.52
N GLY A 32 -12.91 -0.95 -0.23
CA GLY A 32 -12.01 -0.66 -1.34
C GLY A 32 -11.73 -1.89 -2.20
N SER A 33 -10.86 -1.72 -3.19
CA SER A 33 -10.45 -2.77 -4.11
C SER A 33 -9.07 -3.32 -3.74
N ILE A 34 -8.90 -4.64 -3.88
CA ILE A 34 -7.61 -5.30 -3.71
C ILE A 34 -7.22 -5.93 -5.05
N TYR A 35 -6.05 -5.56 -5.55
CA TYR A 35 -5.49 -6.07 -6.80
C TYR A 35 -4.28 -6.93 -6.50
N PHE A 36 -4.23 -8.13 -7.07
CA PHE A 36 -3.10 -9.03 -6.91
C PHE A 36 -2.33 -9.12 -8.22
N THR A 37 -1.00 -9.01 -8.14
CA THR A 37 -0.10 -9.21 -9.27
C THR A 37 0.97 -10.23 -8.92
N ALA A 38 1.40 -11.01 -9.91
CA ALA A 38 2.55 -11.88 -9.71
C ALA A 38 3.82 -11.04 -9.65
N HIS A 39 3.98 -10.11 -10.59
CA HIS A 39 5.14 -9.22 -10.72
C HIS A 39 4.77 -7.74 -10.64
N THR A 40 5.76 -6.86 -10.44
CA THR A 40 5.57 -5.41 -10.35
C THR A 40 4.96 -4.82 -11.63
N ILE A 41 5.26 -5.40 -12.79
CA ILE A 41 4.82 -4.86 -14.08
C ILE A 41 3.46 -5.38 -14.56
N ASP A 42 2.94 -6.47 -14.00
CA ASP A 42 1.77 -7.16 -14.56
C ASP A 42 0.54 -6.23 -14.63
N SER A 43 0.30 -5.46 -13.57
CA SER A 43 -0.83 -4.51 -13.54
C SER A 43 -0.71 -3.39 -14.56
N LEU A 44 0.52 -3.04 -14.96
CA LEU A 44 0.79 -2.03 -15.99
C LEU A 44 0.69 -2.63 -17.39
N LEU A 45 1.28 -3.81 -17.60
CA LEU A 45 1.37 -4.47 -18.89
C LEU A 45 -0.01 -4.89 -19.42
N PHE A 46 -0.86 -5.40 -18.54
CA PHE A 46 -2.24 -5.78 -18.91
C PHE A 46 -3.20 -4.59 -18.94
N GLN A 47 -2.68 -3.35 -18.81
CA GLN A 47 -3.44 -2.10 -18.91
C GLN A 47 -4.74 -2.14 -18.09
N ASN A 48 -4.67 -2.56 -16.83
CA ASN A 48 -5.86 -2.80 -16.02
C ASN A 48 -6.69 -1.50 -15.87
N PRO A 49 -7.83 -1.36 -16.57
CA PRO A 49 -8.58 -0.11 -16.60
C PRO A 49 -9.29 0.13 -15.25
N ASP A 50 -9.55 -0.93 -14.48
CA ASP A 50 -10.20 -0.85 -13.17
C ASP A 50 -9.28 -0.20 -12.15
N VAL A 51 -7.98 -0.54 -12.16
CA VAL A 51 -6.99 0.12 -11.30
C VAL A 51 -6.94 1.61 -11.60
N LEU A 52 -6.85 1.98 -12.89
CA LEU A 52 -6.85 3.39 -13.29
C LEU A 52 -8.14 4.08 -12.84
N HIS A 53 -9.29 3.47 -13.07
CA HIS A 53 -10.58 4.01 -12.68
C HIS A 53 -10.69 4.20 -11.16
N ASP A 54 -10.32 3.20 -10.37
CA ASP A 54 -10.39 3.27 -8.90
C ASP A 54 -9.42 4.32 -8.32
N LEU A 55 -8.23 4.46 -8.90
CA LEU A 55 -7.30 5.56 -8.58
C LEU A 55 -7.90 6.92 -8.97
N PHE A 56 -8.60 6.99 -10.11
CA PHE A 56 -9.23 8.21 -10.60
C PHE A 56 -10.39 8.68 -9.71
N VAL A 57 -11.24 7.77 -9.24
CA VAL A 57 -12.39 8.08 -8.37
C VAL A 57 -12.05 8.15 -6.88
N PHE A 58 -10.75 8.19 -6.52
CA PHE A 58 -10.27 8.24 -5.13
C PHE A 58 -10.81 7.12 -4.24
N LYS A 59 -11.03 5.93 -4.80
CA LYS A 59 -11.36 4.75 -4.00
C LYS A 59 -10.15 4.29 -3.20
N CYS A 60 -10.41 3.53 -2.13
CA CYS A 60 -9.34 2.87 -1.42
C CYS A 60 -8.83 1.68 -2.23
N VAL A 61 -7.53 1.67 -2.50
CA VAL A 61 -6.90 0.67 -3.36
C VAL A 61 -5.71 0.06 -2.63
N THR A 62 -5.69 -1.26 -2.59
CA THR A 62 -4.56 -2.04 -2.11
C THR A 62 -4.04 -2.89 -3.25
N ILE A 63 -2.79 -2.68 -3.68
CA ILE A 63 -2.13 -3.52 -4.67
C ILE A 63 -1.17 -4.44 -3.93
N VAL A 64 -1.25 -5.74 -4.18
CA VAL A 64 -0.40 -6.77 -3.60
C VAL A 64 0.43 -7.40 -4.69
N VAL A 65 1.74 -7.19 -4.63
CA VAL A 65 2.72 -7.78 -5.53
C VAL A 65 3.33 -9.00 -4.85
N PHE A 66 3.13 -10.18 -5.44
CA PHE A 66 3.62 -11.44 -4.87
C PHE A 66 5.14 -11.57 -4.97
N ASN A 67 5.68 -11.52 -6.18
CA ASN A 67 7.10 -11.54 -6.46
C ASN A 67 7.49 -10.13 -6.93
N ALA A 68 8.27 -9.39 -6.13
CA ALA A 68 8.76 -8.06 -6.52
C ALA A 68 9.88 -8.12 -7.57
N ASN A 69 9.81 -9.09 -8.49
CA ASN A 69 10.80 -9.39 -9.53
C ASN A 69 12.21 -9.68 -8.98
N THR A 70 12.28 -10.08 -7.72
CA THR A 70 13.51 -10.58 -7.09
C THR A 70 13.68 -12.09 -7.30
N GLY A 71 12.59 -12.79 -7.64
CA GLY A 71 12.59 -14.24 -7.75
C GLY A 71 12.96 -14.96 -6.45
N GLY A 72 12.90 -14.26 -5.31
CA GLY A 72 13.39 -14.75 -4.01
C GLY A 72 14.88 -14.53 -3.76
N GLU A 73 15.66 -13.93 -4.68
CA GLU A 73 17.08 -13.64 -4.42
C GLU A 73 17.25 -12.62 -3.30
N ALA A 74 18.03 -13.00 -2.28
CA ALA A 74 18.48 -12.10 -1.21
C ALA A 74 19.64 -11.16 -1.61
N GLY A 75 20.02 -11.12 -2.89
CA GLY A 75 21.29 -10.51 -3.34
C GLY A 75 21.19 -9.35 -4.35
N ASN A 76 20.01 -9.06 -4.90
CA ASN A 76 19.83 -7.98 -5.89
C ASN A 76 18.80 -6.95 -5.42
N GLU A 77 19.02 -6.44 -4.21
CA GLU A 77 18.13 -5.47 -3.55
C GLU A 77 17.95 -4.22 -4.43
N THR A 78 19.01 -3.74 -5.09
CA THR A 78 18.96 -2.58 -5.99
C THR A 78 17.98 -2.76 -7.14
N ARG A 79 17.99 -3.91 -7.84
CA ARG A 79 17.06 -4.14 -8.96
C ARG A 79 15.61 -4.27 -8.46
N GLY A 80 15.40 -4.93 -7.33
CA GLY A 80 14.08 -5.01 -6.70
C GLY A 80 13.54 -3.63 -6.37
N GLU A 81 14.35 -2.79 -5.71
CA GLU A 81 13.99 -1.42 -5.35
C GLU A 81 13.71 -0.54 -6.57
N GLU A 82 14.47 -0.67 -7.66
CA GLU A 82 14.22 0.07 -8.90
C GLU A 82 12.86 -0.28 -9.54
N LEU A 83 12.48 -1.56 -9.49
CA LEU A 83 11.21 -2.04 -10.04
C LEU A 83 10.01 -1.65 -9.15
N GLU A 84 10.16 -1.77 -7.83
CA GLU A 84 9.18 -1.28 -6.86
C GLU A 84 8.97 0.24 -7.03
N TYR A 85 10.06 1.01 -7.10
CA TYR A 85 10.04 2.44 -7.36
C TYR A 85 9.38 2.80 -8.70
N GLY A 86 9.68 2.05 -9.75
CA GLY A 86 9.09 2.24 -11.08
C GLY A 86 7.57 2.07 -11.07
N LEU A 87 7.07 1.03 -10.40
CA LEU A 87 5.63 0.78 -10.25
C LEU A 87 4.96 1.91 -9.46
N GLU A 88 5.55 2.33 -8.35
CA GLU A 88 5.04 3.44 -7.55
C GLU A 88 4.96 4.74 -8.34
N ARG A 89 6.01 5.05 -9.12
CA ARG A 89 6.01 6.23 -9.98
C ARG A 89 4.93 6.15 -11.05
N ALA A 90 4.72 4.98 -11.65
CA ALA A 90 3.65 4.78 -12.63
C ALA A 90 2.27 5.04 -12.04
N TYR A 91 1.96 4.48 -10.86
CA TYR A 91 0.68 4.73 -10.21
C TYR A 91 0.53 6.17 -9.73
N ARG A 92 1.61 6.81 -9.27
CA ARG A 92 1.59 8.25 -8.94
C ARG A 92 1.23 9.09 -10.16
N ILE A 93 1.75 8.75 -11.33
CA ILE A 93 1.39 9.43 -12.58
C ILE A 93 -0.09 9.22 -12.88
N MET A 94 -0.60 7.99 -12.78
CA MET A 94 -2.02 7.70 -13.00
C MET A 94 -2.95 8.46 -12.04
N SER A 95 -2.58 8.54 -10.77
CA SER A 95 -3.37 9.24 -9.74
C SER A 95 -3.18 10.76 -9.73
N SER A 96 -2.09 11.28 -10.30
CA SER A 96 -1.89 12.73 -10.45
C SER A 96 -2.53 13.25 -11.73
N ALA A 97 -2.68 12.41 -12.76
CA ALA A 97 -3.49 12.70 -13.92
C ALA A 97 -4.96 12.92 -13.54
N SER A 98 -5.49 12.21 -12.53
CA SER A 98 -6.85 12.45 -12.01
C SER A 98 -6.99 13.76 -11.22
N LEU A 99 -5.92 14.23 -10.58
CA LEU A 99 -5.88 15.53 -9.90
C LEU A 99 -5.70 16.72 -10.87
N ARG A 100 -5.17 16.47 -12.08
CA ARG A 100 -4.87 17.48 -13.10
C ARG A 100 -5.94 17.49 -14.20
N GLY A 101 -7.17 17.86 -13.85
CA GLY A 101 -8.16 18.31 -14.83
C GLY A 101 -7.72 19.61 -15.51
N GLY A 102 -6.77 19.54 -16.46
CA GLY A 102 -6.36 20.67 -17.29
C GLY A 102 -4.85 20.93 -17.32
N GLY A 103 -4.24 20.71 -18.48
CA GLY A 103 -3.26 21.62 -19.12
C GLY A 103 -2.05 22.16 -18.34
N GLY A 104 -1.67 21.61 -17.19
CA GLY A 104 -0.52 22.08 -16.43
C GLY A 104 0.75 21.31 -16.80
N SER A 105 1.58 21.85 -17.68
CA SER A 105 3.01 21.54 -17.72
C SER A 105 3.60 21.63 -16.32
N GLY A 106 4.24 20.58 -15.83
CA GLY A 106 4.91 20.61 -14.54
C GLY A 106 5.80 19.40 -14.37
N GLU A 107 6.90 19.42 -15.12
CA GLU A 107 8.12 18.67 -14.82
C GLU A 107 8.81 19.22 -13.55
N ASP A 108 8.31 20.30 -12.95
CA ASP A 108 8.98 21.08 -11.90
C ASP A 108 8.73 20.61 -10.45
N GLY A 109 8.33 19.36 -10.23
CA GLY A 109 8.09 18.83 -8.87
C GLY A 109 8.45 17.36 -8.64
N LEU A 110 9.04 16.69 -9.64
CA LEU A 110 9.39 15.27 -9.55
C LEU A 110 10.88 15.00 -9.32
N GLU A 111 11.72 16.03 -9.29
CA GLU A 111 13.08 15.94 -8.75
C GLU A 111 13.06 16.24 -7.24
N GLY A 112 13.46 15.27 -6.44
CA GLY A 112 13.60 15.46 -4.99
C GLY A 112 12.42 15.01 -4.13
N ALA A 113 11.38 14.36 -4.70
CA ALA A 113 10.44 13.62 -3.88
C ALA A 113 11.24 12.57 -3.07
N PRO A 114 11.21 12.62 -1.72
CA PRO A 114 12.07 11.78 -0.89
C PRO A 114 11.90 10.32 -1.30
N ALA A 115 13.02 9.63 -1.41
CA ALA A 115 13.06 8.20 -1.63
C ALA A 115 12.01 7.53 -0.75
N VAL A 116 11.22 6.69 -1.39
CA VAL A 116 10.13 5.92 -0.80
C VAL A 116 10.62 5.35 0.53
N ARG A 117 10.00 5.76 1.63
CA ARG A 117 10.19 5.03 2.88
C ARG A 117 9.36 3.77 2.74
N ASN A 118 10.01 2.68 2.34
CA ASN A 118 9.48 1.33 2.49
C ASN A 118 9.13 1.16 3.98
N THR A 119 7.85 1.34 4.32
CA THR A 119 7.35 1.12 5.66
C THR A 119 7.03 -0.36 5.78
N LYS A 120 7.36 -0.98 6.90
CA LYS A 120 6.94 -2.35 7.18
C LYS A 120 5.62 -2.31 7.92
N ILE A 121 4.62 -3.05 7.44
CA ILE A 121 3.39 -3.33 8.21
C ILE A 121 3.44 -4.75 8.74
N ARG A 122 2.90 -4.97 9.93
CA ARG A 122 2.79 -6.31 10.51
C ARG A 122 1.50 -6.97 10.03
N LEU A 123 1.61 -8.02 9.22
CA LEU A 123 0.51 -8.90 8.83
C LEU A 123 0.63 -10.24 9.56
N GLY A 124 -0.18 -10.42 10.61
CA GLY A 124 -0.05 -11.56 11.51
C GLY A 124 1.32 -11.56 12.18
N LYS A 125 2.16 -12.56 11.87
CA LYS A 125 3.54 -12.66 12.38
C LYS A 125 4.61 -12.09 11.45
N TYR A 126 4.26 -11.69 10.24
CA TYR A 126 5.21 -11.28 9.21
C TYR A 126 5.27 -9.76 9.05
N ASP A 127 6.48 -9.22 8.92
CA ASP A 127 6.69 -7.83 8.50
C ASP A 127 6.71 -7.77 6.97
N VAL A 128 5.78 -7.02 6.39
CA VAL A 128 5.61 -6.89 4.94
C VAL A 128 6.00 -5.49 4.51
N ALA A 129 6.82 -5.38 3.47
CA ALA A 129 7.19 -4.11 2.90
C ALA A 129 5.98 -3.46 2.24
N THR A 130 5.81 -2.17 2.48
CA THR A 130 4.71 -1.38 1.94
C THR A 130 5.22 -0.04 1.47
N SER A 131 4.58 0.44 0.42
CA SER A 131 4.70 1.82 0.00
C SER A 131 3.31 2.46 0.03
N PRO A 132 3.04 3.39 0.95
CA PRO A 132 1.93 4.31 0.77
C PRO A 132 2.26 5.19 -0.42
N LEU A 133 1.31 5.32 -1.36
CA LEU A 133 1.57 6.15 -2.53
C LEU A 133 1.62 7.61 -2.09
N LEU A 134 2.83 8.18 -1.97
CA LEU A 134 3.07 9.55 -1.46
C LEU A 134 2.08 10.56 -2.07
N GLY A 135 1.22 11.12 -1.21
CA GLY A 135 0.16 12.05 -1.58
C GLY A 135 -1.27 11.49 -1.52
N LEU A 136 -1.43 10.17 -1.42
CA LEU A 136 -2.74 9.50 -1.32
C LEU A 136 -2.79 8.62 -0.08
N SER A 137 -3.61 9.02 0.88
CA SER A 137 -3.89 8.19 2.07
C SER A 137 -4.80 7.00 1.77
N ASN A 138 -5.39 6.94 0.58
CA ASN A 138 -6.32 5.89 0.14
C ASN A 138 -5.63 4.76 -0.65
N VAL A 139 -4.34 4.86 -0.98
CA VAL A 139 -3.66 3.88 -1.85
C VAL A 139 -2.41 3.33 -1.18
N GLN A 140 -2.26 2.00 -1.21
CA GLN A 140 -1.05 1.33 -0.76
C GLN A 140 -0.64 0.20 -1.69
N ILE A 141 0.66 -0.06 -1.74
CA ILE A 141 1.25 -1.21 -2.41
C ILE A 141 1.93 -2.08 -1.35
N LEU A 142 1.69 -3.38 -1.38
CA LEU A 142 2.39 -4.37 -0.56
C LEU A 142 3.31 -5.19 -1.45
N PHE A 143 4.55 -5.35 -1.02
CA PHE A 143 5.53 -6.19 -1.67
C PHE A 143 5.80 -7.41 -0.78
N LEU A 144 5.28 -8.57 -1.17
CA LEU A 144 5.46 -9.80 -0.39
C LEU A 144 6.83 -10.44 -0.63
N ARG A 145 7.46 -10.17 -1.78
CA ARG A 145 8.78 -10.69 -2.17
C ARG A 145 8.87 -12.21 -2.05
N LEU A 146 7.81 -12.91 -2.45
CA LEU A 146 7.77 -14.37 -2.49
C LEU A 146 8.80 -14.91 -3.50
N PRO A 147 9.39 -16.08 -3.23
CA PRO A 147 10.28 -16.74 -4.18
C PRO A 147 9.57 -17.04 -5.50
N ASP A 148 10.35 -17.09 -6.59
CA ASP A 148 9.81 -17.53 -7.87
C ASP A 148 9.42 -19.01 -7.83
N SER A 149 8.82 -19.50 -8.90
CA SER A 149 8.45 -20.90 -9.05
C SER A 149 8.97 -21.51 -10.35
N THR A 150 9.04 -22.83 -10.38
CA THR A 150 9.30 -23.58 -11.62
C THR A 150 8.09 -23.50 -12.55
N TYR A 151 8.27 -23.94 -13.79
CA TYR A 151 7.17 -24.10 -14.77
C TYR A 151 5.99 -24.94 -14.23
N TYR A 152 6.24 -25.84 -13.28
CA TYR A 152 5.22 -26.70 -12.66
C TYR A 152 4.65 -26.12 -11.35
N GLY A 153 4.96 -24.86 -11.03
CA GLY A 153 4.46 -24.17 -9.83
C GLY A 153 5.13 -24.59 -8.53
N GLN A 154 6.29 -25.26 -8.58
CA GLN A 154 7.05 -25.54 -7.37
C GLN A 154 7.83 -24.27 -6.99
N GLY A 155 7.51 -23.66 -5.85
CA GLY A 155 8.25 -22.50 -5.36
C GLY A 155 9.71 -22.85 -5.08
N TYR A 156 10.63 -21.94 -5.41
CA TYR A 156 12.01 -22.02 -4.95
C TYR A 156 12.09 -21.75 -3.44
N SER A 157 13.21 -22.13 -2.83
CA SER A 157 13.46 -21.79 -1.43
C SER A 157 13.50 -20.28 -1.27
N ALA A 158 12.82 -19.77 -0.25
CA ALA A 158 13.10 -18.44 0.25
C ALA A 158 14.51 -18.42 0.84
N TYR A 159 15.22 -17.31 0.60
CA TYR A 159 16.52 -17.02 1.23
C TYR A 159 16.32 -16.19 2.49
#